data_AF-A0A2M7JYE6-F1
#
_entry.id   AF-A0A2M7JYE6-F1
#
_cell.length_a   1.000
_cell.length_b   1.000
_cell.length_c   1.000
_cell.angle_alpha   90.00
_cell.angle_beta   90.00
_cell.angle_gamma   90.00
#
_symmetry.space_group_name_H-M   'P 1'
#
loop_
_entity.id
_entity.type
_entity.pdbx_description
1 polymer ?
#
loop_
_entity_poly.entity_id
_entity_poly.type
_entity_poly.pdbx_seq_one_letter_code
_entity_poly.pdbx_strand_id
1 'polypeptide(L)'
;RYGIPVMAVTAVGKELEKRNARYLVLCSRIAAELGARIVKTYYCEGFEKVVGGCPVPIVIAGGPKADTELEVFEFVYDGVQKGAIGVNLGRNVWQNDYPVAMVRALREIIHGDATPKQAQELYDNIKSEELKSSTPVASSQAMNWQLPT
;
A
#
# COMPACT_ATOMS: atom_id res chain seq x y z
N ARG A 1 -9.76 18.45 23.45
CA ARG A 1 -11.03 17.75 23.77
C ARG A 1 -10.95 16.35 23.16
N TYR A 2 -11.04 15.28 23.96
CA TYR A 2 -10.86 13.84 23.64
C TYR A 2 -9.46 13.31 23.26
N GLY A 3 -8.53 14.11 22.74
CA GLY A 3 -7.17 13.64 22.44
C GLY A 3 -7.07 12.67 21.26
N ILE A 4 -8.12 12.59 20.44
CA ILE A 4 -8.18 11.72 19.26
C ILE A 4 -7.53 12.47 18.07
N PRO A 5 -6.50 11.90 17.42
CA PRO A 5 -5.89 12.51 16.25
C PRO A 5 -6.85 12.47 15.05
N VAL A 6 -6.83 13.53 14.25
CA VAL A 6 -7.63 13.64 13.02
C VAL A 6 -6.72 13.48 11.81
N MET A 7 -7.10 12.59 10.90
CA MET A 7 -6.49 12.47 9.58
C MET A 7 -7.38 13.20 8.55
N ALA A 8 -6.80 14.19 7.87
CA ALA A 8 -7.46 14.83 6.74
C ALA A 8 -7.08 14.10 5.44
N VAL A 9 -8.03 14.00 4.51
CA VAL A 9 -7.82 13.34 3.21
C VAL A 9 -8.02 14.37 2.10
N THR A 10 -7.02 14.58 1.26
CA THR A 10 -7.17 15.44 0.08
C THR A 10 -7.91 14.69 -1.02
N ALA A 11 -9.22 14.86 -1.10
CA ALA A 11 -10.03 14.29 -2.17
C ALA A 11 -9.86 15.11 -3.47
N VAL A 12 -9.69 14.42 -4.60
CA VAL A 12 -9.56 15.06 -5.91
C VAL A 12 -10.78 14.69 -6.74
N GLY A 13 -11.51 15.70 -7.22
CA GLY A 13 -12.67 15.51 -8.09
C GLY A 13 -12.27 14.96 -9.46
N LYS A 14 -13.21 14.33 -10.17
CA LYS A 14 -12.98 13.78 -11.52
C LYS A 14 -12.53 14.85 -12.53
N GLU A 15 -13.00 16.08 -12.33
CA GLU A 15 -12.70 17.25 -13.17
C GLU A 15 -11.25 17.76 -13.04
N LEU A 16 -10.54 17.37 -11.97
CA LEU A 16 -9.16 17.77 -11.73
C LEU A 16 -8.22 16.79 -12.42
N GLU A 17 -7.88 17.10 -13.67
CA GLU A 17 -6.93 16.30 -14.47
C GLU A 17 -5.54 16.21 -13.84
N LYS A 18 -5.11 17.22 -13.05
CA LYS A 18 -3.73 17.31 -12.57
C LYS A 18 -3.64 17.30 -11.04
N ARG A 19 -3.26 16.13 -10.51
CA ARG A 19 -2.77 15.92 -9.14
C ARG A 19 -1.31 16.38 -9.01
N ASN A 20 -1.03 17.61 -9.43
CA ASN A 20 0.35 18.12 -9.42
C ASN A 20 0.78 18.54 -8.02
N ALA A 21 2.09 18.64 -7.80
CA ALA A 21 2.66 19.01 -6.52
C ALA A 21 2.09 20.34 -5.99
N ARG A 22 1.91 21.36 -6.83
CA ARG A 22 1.38 22.67 -6.40
C ARG A 22 0.00 22.55 -5.75
N TYR A 23 -0.91 21.79 -6.37
CA TYR A 23 -2.25 21.57 -5.84
C TYR A 23 -2.20 20.78 -4.52
N LEU A 24 -1.46 19.67 -4.50
CA LEU A 24 -1.40 18.78 -3.34
C LEU A 24 -0.70 19.42 -2.14
N VAL A 25 0.34 20.25 -2.37
CA VAL A 25 0.98 21.08 -1.34
C VAL A 25 -0.03 22.02 -0.69
N LEU A 26 -0.79 22.77 -1.50
CA LEU A 26 -1.75 23.73 -0.99
C LEU A 26 -2.83 23.05 -0.14
N CYS A 27 -3.43 21.97 -0.65
CA CYS A 27 -4.46 21.23 0.08
C CYS A 27 -3.93 20.61 1.38
N SER A 28 -2.73 20.01 1.33
CA SER A 28 -2.12 19.39 2.51
C SER A 28 -1.76 20.43 3.56
N ARG A 29 -1.21 21.57 3.15
CA ARG A 29 -0.89 22.68 4.05
C ARG A 29 -2.15 23.24 4.71
N ILE A 30 -3.21 23.50 3.94
CA ILE A 30 -4.49 23.98 4.49
C ILE A 30 -5.03 22.99 5.53
N ALA A 31 -5.04 21.68 5.23
CA ALA A 31 -5.52 20.66 6.15
C ALA A 31 -4.75 20.65 7.47
N ALA A 32 -3.42 20.76 7.40
CA ALA A 32 -2.56 20.83 8.56
C ALA A 32 -2.79 22.10 9.40
N GLU A 33 -2.88 23.27 8.76
CA GLU A 33 -3.16 24.55 9.41
C GLU A 33 -4.54 24.59 10.08
N LEU A 34 -5.53 23.86 9.53
CA LEU A 34 -6.85 23.67 10.16
C LEU A 34 -6.83 22.69 11.34
N GLY A 35 -5.69 22.08 11.65
CA GLY A 35 -5.48 21.27 12.85
C GLY A 35 -5.43 19.76 12.63
N ALA A 36 -5.39 19.28 11.38
CA ALA A 36 -5.14 17.85 11.12
C ALA A 36 -3.80 17.41 11.72
N ARG A 37 -3.74 16.18 12.22
CA ARG A 37 -2.51 15.59 12.78
C ARG A 37 -1.77 14.71 11.79
N ILE A 38 -2.47 14.24 10.76
CA ILE A 38 -1.93 13.47 9.65
C ILE A 38 -2.69 13.93 8.39
N VAL A 39 -1.99 13.99 7.27
CA VAL A 39 -2.61 14.24 5.97
C VAL A 39 -2.40 13.02 5.08
N LYS A 40 -3.50 12.48 4.54
CA LYS A 40 -3.50 11.49 3.48
C LYS A 40 -3.67 12.20 2.14
N THR A 41 -2.74 12.00 1.23
CA THR A 41 -2.75 12.64 -0.11
C THR A 41 -2.23 11.70 -1.20
N TYR A 42 -2.33 12.10 -2.46
CA TYR A 42 -1.88 11.27 -3.59
C TYR A 42 -0.38 11.46 -3.87
N TYR A 43 0.27 10.41 -4.35
CA TYR A 43 1.62 10.52 -4.91
C TYR A 43 1.61 11.31 -6.23
N CYS A 44 2.68 12.06 -6.50
CA CYS A 44 2.86 12.86 -7.72
C CYS A 44 4.34 13.06 -8.04
N GLU A 45 4.64 13.56 -9.24
CA GLU A 45 5.97 14.11 -9.52
C GLU A 45 6.28 15.30 -8.61
N GLY A 46 7.50 15.38 -8.09
CA GLY A 46 7.90 16.41 -7.13
C GLY A 46 7.28 16.24 -5.73
N PHE A 47 6.98 15.01 -5.33
CA PHE A 47 6.30 14.69 -4.07
C PHE A 47 7.04 15.20 -2.82
N GLU A 48 8.36 15.36 -2.87
CA GLU A 48 9.17 15.96 -1.80
C GLU A 48 8.69 17.39 -1.44
N LYS A 49 8.11 18.12 -2.40
CA LYS A 49 7.48 19.43 -2.14
C LYS A 49 6.23 19.29 -1.29
N VAL A 50 5.43 18.23 -1.52
CA VAL A 50 4.21 17.94 -0.74
C VAL A 50 4.59 17.61 0.70
N VAL A 51 5.58 16.75 0.89
CA VAL A 51 6.11 16.39 2.21
C VAL A 51 6.70 17.61 2.91
N GLY A 52 7.63 18.32 2.25
CA GLY A 52 8.27 19.51 2.85
C GLY A 52 7.35 20.70 3.06
N GLY A 53 6.23 20.78 2.33
CA GLY A 53 5.24 21.84 2.44
C GLY A 53 4.17 21.59 3.51
N CYS A 54 4.05 20.37 4.04
CA CYS A 54 3.07 20.00 5.05
C CYS A 54 3.75 19.87 6.43
N PRO A 55 3.34 20.66 7.45
CA PRO A 55 3.98 20.63 8.77
C PRO A 55 3.60 19.40 9.61
N VAL A 56 2.78 18.48 9.09
CA VAL A 56 2.37 17.24 9.77
C VAL A 56 2.62 16.03 8.86
N PRO A 57 2.73 14.82 9.42
CA PRO A 57 3.08 13.63 8.65
C PRO A 57 2.15 13.35 7.48
N ILE A 58 2.75 12.90 6.37
CA ILE A 58 2.06 12.57 5.12
C ILE A 58 1.98 11.05 4.94
N VAL A 59 0.78 10.58 4.58
CA VAL A 59 0.50 9.20 4.19
C VAL A 59 0.04 9.17 2.74
N ILE A 60 0.61 8.27 1.94
CA ILE A 60 0.29 8.15 0.51
C ILE A 60 -1.01 7.37 0.32
N ALA A 61 -1.97 7.94 -0.38
CA ALA A 61 -3.21 7.28 -0.76
C ALA A 61 -2.98 6.31 -1.93
N GLY A 62 -3.70 5.18 -1.89
CA GLY A 62 -3.78 4.28 -3.03
C GLY A 62 -4.48 4.93 -4.23
N GLY A 63 -3.79 4.91 -5.37
CA GLY A 63 -4.33 5.29 -6.67
C GLY A 63 -5.32 4.26 -7.25
N PRO A 64 -5.56 4.28 -8.57
CA PRO A 64 -6.19 3.14 -9.25
C PRO A 64 -5.40 1.84 -8.99
N LYS A 65 -6.02 0.69 -9.30
CA LYS A 65 -5.29 -0.57 -9.30
C LYS A 65 -4.15 -0.45 -10.32
N ALA A 66 -2.92 -0.72 -9.92
CA ALA A 66 -1.77 -0.79 -10.80
C ALA A 66 -1.80 -2.08 -11.61
N ASP A 67 -1.08 -2.11 -12.74
CA ASP A 67 -1.06 -3.30 -13.59
C ASP A 67 -0.18 -4.40 -13.00
N THR A 68 0.84 -4.01 -12.22
CA THR A 68 1.77 -4.92 -11.54
C THR A 68 1.98 -4.58 -10.07
N GLU A 69 2.38 -5.55 -9.27
CA GLU A 69 2.79 -5.34 -7.88
C GLU A 69 4.06 -4.49 -7.80
N LEU A 70 4.99 -4.69 -8.74
CA LEU A 70 6.25 -3.95 -8.80
C LEU A 70 6.01 -2.44 -8.93
N GLU A 71 5.08 -2.01 -9.79
CA GLU A 71 4.69 -0.58 -9.88
C GLU A 71 4.25 -0.04 -8.52
N VAL A 72 3.51 -0.83 -7.74
CA VAL A 72 3.09 -0.43 -6.40
C VAL A 72 4.28 -0.30 -5.48
N PHE A 73 5.17 -1.28 -5.48
CA PHE A 73 6.39 -1.25 -4.67
C PHE A 73 7.27 -0.05 -5.01
N GLU A 74 7.42 0.28 -6.29
CA GLU A 74 8.23 1.41 -6.76
C GLU A 74 7.69 2.75 -6.28
N PHE A 75 6.39 3.04 -6.47
CA PHE A 75 5.86 4.35 -6.04
C PHE A 75 5.80 4.46 -4.51
N VAL A 76 5.57 3.35 -3.80
CA VAL A 76 5.57 3.34 -2.33
C VAL A 76 6.98 3.60 -1.81
N TYR A 77 7.98 2.88 -2.35
CA TYR A 77 9.37 3.08 -1.99
C TYR A 77 9.80 4.52 -2.24
N ASP A 78 9.60 5.04 -3.46
CA ASP A 78 9.99 6.41 -3.80
C ASP A 78 9.31 7.44 -2.89
N GLY A 79 8.01 7.29 -2.62
CA GLY A 79 7.29 8.20 -1.74
C GLY A 79 7.78 8.17 -0.28
N VAL A 80 8.16 7.00 0.23
CA VAL A 80 8.81 6.85 1.55
C VAL A 80 10.19 7.50 1.54
N GLN A 81 11.01 7.30 0.49
CA GLN A 81 12.31 7.97 0.34
C GLN A 81 12.18 9.49 0.30
N LYS A 82 11.06 10.00 -0.22
CA LYS A 82 10.73 11.44 -0.24
C LYS A 82 10.11 11.96 1.07
N GLY A 83 9.97 11.10 2.09
CA GLY A 83 9.57 11.46 3.44
C GLY A 83 8.10 11.24 3.79
N ALA A 84 7.33 10.48 3.00
CA ALA A 84 6.08 9.93 3.50
C ALA A 84 6.36 8.96 4.67
N ILE A 85 5.48 8.95 5.67
CA ILE A 85 5.60 8.06 6.83
C ILE A 85 4.88 6.72 6.63
N GLY A 86 4.27 6.50 5.46
CA GLY A 86 3.55 5.27 5.15
C GLY A 86 2.49 5.45 4.07
N VAL A 87 1.62 4.45 3.97
CA VAL A 87 0.60 4.35 2.92
C VAL A 87 -0.78 4.02 3.48
N ASN A 88 -1.81 4.36 2.72
CA ASN A 88 -3.19 3.96 2.91
C ASN A 88 -3.71 3.42 1.57
N LEU A 89 -3.29 2.20 1.25
CA LEU A 89 -3.64 1.50 0.01
C LEU A 89 -4.93 0.70 0.21
N GLY A 90 -5.81 0.81 -0.79
CA GLY A 90 -7.01 -0.02 -0.89
C GLY A 90 -6.84 -1.04 -2.00
N ARG A 91 -7.32 -0.70 -3.20
CA ARG A 91 -7.44 -1.62 -4.36
C ARG A 91 -6.19 -2.44 -4.68
N ASN A 92 -5.00 -1.84 -4.58
CA ASN A 92 -3.72 -2.52 -4.81
C ASN A 92 -3.44 -3.68 -3.84
N VAL A 93 -4.16 -3.77 -2.71
CA VAL A 93 -4.05 -4.87 -1.75
C VAL A 93 -5.21 -5.84 -1.92
N TRP A 94 -6.45 -5.41 -1.67
CA TRP A 94 -7.59 -6.34 -1.60
C TRP A 94 -8.12 -6.84 -2.96
N GLN A 95 -7.68 -6.25 -4.07
CA GLN A 95 -7.96 -6.76 -5.43
C GLN A 95 -6.75 -7.47 -6.04
N ASN A 96 -5.68 -7.68 -5.26
CA ASN A 96 -4.58 -8.56 -5.62
C ASN A 96 -4.97 -10.00 -5.30
N ASP A 97 -4.56 -10.96 -6.13
CA ASP A 97 -4.89 -12.38 -5.93
C ASP A 97 -4.17 -12.97 -4.69
N TYR A 98 -3.07 -12.34 -4.26
CA TYR A 98 -2.24 -12.73 -3.13
C TYR A 98 -2.10 -11.56 -2.13
N PRO A 99 -3.20 -11.14 -1.46
CA PRO A 99 -3.22 -9.94 -0.63
C PRO A 99 -2.29 -10.03 0.59
N VAL A 100 -2.05 -11.24 1.12
CA VAL A 100 -1.12 -11.46 2.24
C VAL A 100 0.32 -11.22 1.78
N ALA A 101 0.72 -11.78 0.63
CA ALA A 101 2.01 -11.52 0.02
C ALA A 101 2.22 -10.01 -0.22
N MET A 102 1.19 -9.33 -0.74
CA MET A 102 1.22 -7.89 -1.01
C MET A 102 1.47 -7.06 0.27
N VAL A 103 0.74 -7.34 1.35
CA VAL A 103 0.90 -6.61 2.62
C VAL A 103 2.27 -6.86 3.24
N ARG A 104 2.78 -8.10 3.18
CA ARG A 104 4.11 -8.43 3.72
C ARG A 104 5.22 -7.74 2.93
N ALA A 105 5.15 -7.73 1.60
CA ALA A 105 6.09 -7.00 0.76
C ALA A 105 6.07 -5.48 1.04
N LEU A 106 4.88 -4.87 1.11
CA LEU A 106 4.74 -3.45 1.44
C LEU A 106 5.29 -3.10 2.83
N ARG A 107 5.07 -3.98 3.81
CA ARG A 107 5.59 -3.80 5.17
C ARG A 107 7.11 -3.67 5.17
N GLU A 108 7.82 -4.50 4.43
CA GLU A 108 9.28 -4.45 4.37
C GLU A 108 9.78 -3.17 3.69
N ILE A 109 9.06 -2.62 2.72
CA ILE A 109 9.40 -1.30 2.14
C ILE A 109 9.22 -0.19 3.19
N ILE A 110 8.11 -0.20 3.93
CA ILE A 110 7.72 0.89 4.83
C ILE A 110 8.48 0.84 6.16
N HIS A 111 8.81 -0.35 6.65
CA HIS A 111 9.34 -0.59 8.00
C HIS A 111 10.66 -1.38 8.03
N GLY A 112 11.11 -1.93 6.90
CA GLY A 112 12.29 -2.82 6.82
C GLY A 112 13.34 -2.39 5.80
N ASP A 113 13.25 -1.16 5.27
CA ASP A 113 14.17 -0.57 4.29
C ASP A 113 14.37 -1.41 3.00
N ALA A 114 13.43 -2.29 2.67
CA ALA A 114 13.52 -3.11 1.47
C ALA A 114 13.36 -2.27 0.20
N THR A 115 14.18 -2.56 -0.81
CA THR A 115 14.02 -2.03 -2.16
C THR A 115 12.80 -2.66 -2.85
N PRO A 116 12.25 -2.05 -3.93
CA PRO A 116 11.15 -2.65 -4.68
C PRO A 116 11.44 -4.06 -5.21
N LYS A 117 12.69 -4.33 -5.61
CA LYS A 117 13.12 -5.66 -6.07
C LYS A 117 13.08 -6.70 -4.96
N GLN A 118 13.59 -6.38 -3.78
CA GLN A 118 13.54 -7.27 -2.62
C GLN A 118 12.11 -7.53 -2.16
N ALA A 119 11.24 -6.51 -2.21
CA ALA A 119 9.82 -6.65 -1.93
C ALA A 119 9.11 -7.55 -2.96
N GLN A 120 9.45 -7.43 -4.24
CA GLN A 120 8.96 -8.31 -5.31
C GLN A 120 9.40 -9.76 -5.09
N GLU A 121 10.68 -10.00 -4.77
CA GLU A 121 11.19 -11.34 -4.44
C GLU A 121 10.43 -11.95 -3.25
N LEU A 122 10.18 -11.16 -2.19
CA LEU A 122 9.40 -11.61 -1.04
C LEU A 122 7.96 -11.96 -1.43
N TYR A 123 7.32 -11.12 -2.25
CA TYR A 123 5.98 -11.38 -2.76
C TYR A 123 5.93 -12.70 -3.54
N ASP A 124 6.87 -12.92 -4.46
CA ASP A 124 6.92 -14.14 -5.29
C ASP A 124 7.18 -15.41 -4.47
N ASN A 125 7.99 -15.31 -3.41
CA ASN A 125 8.22 -16.40 -2.47
C ASN A 125 6.95 -16.78 -1.71
N ILE A 126 6.23 -15.81 -1.13
CA ILE A 126 5.00 -16.06 -0.38
C ILE A 126 3.90 -16.59 -1.31
N LYS A 127 3.75 -16.00 -2.49
CA LYS A 127 2.85 -16.50 -3.54
C LYS A 127 3.12 -17.96 -3.87
N SER A 128 4.38 -18.34 -4.02
CA SER A 128 4.79 -19.73 -4.30
C SER A 128 4.49 -20.67 -3.14
N GLU A 129 4.61 -20.21 -1.89
CA GLU A 129 4.22 -20.98 -0.70
C GLU A 129 2.70 -21.19 -0.62
N GLU A 130 1.91 -20.15 -0.88
CA GLU A 130 0.44 -20.23 -0.92
C GLU A 130 -0.03 -21.24 -1.98
N LEU A 131 0.58 -21.24 -3.17
CA LEU A 131 0.30 -22.21 -4.24
C LEU A 131 0.65 -23.66 -3.84
N LYS A 132 1.74 -23.87 -3.11
CA LYS A 132 2.10 -25.21 -2.58
C LYS A 132 1.11 -25.69 -1.53
N SER A 133 0.65 -24.78 -0.66
CA SER A 133 -0.32 -25.10 0.41
C SER A 133 -1.74 -25.39 -0.09
N SER A 134 -2.10 -24.85 -1.26
CA SER A 134 -3.40 -25.02 -1.91
C SER A 134 -3.45 -26.19 -2.89
N THR A 135 -2.30 -26.82 -3.19
CA THR A 135 -2.27 -28.08 -3.93
C THR A 135 -2.75 -29.20 -3.01
N PRO A 136 -3.83 -29.93 -3.35
CA PRO A 136 -4.28 -31.04 -2.52
C PRO A 136 -3.16 -32.06 -2.40
N VAL A 137 -2.78 -32.39 -1.16
CA VAL A 137 -1.96 -33.57 -0.88
C VAL A 137 -2.69 -34.73 -1.52
N ALA A 138 -2.09 -35.35 -2.55
CA ALA A 138 -2.63 -36.56 -3.15
C ALA A 138 -2.92 -37.54 -2.00
N SER A 139 -4.20 -37.89 -1.86
CA SER A 139 -4.68 -38.79 -0.83
C SER A 139 -4.09 -40.18 -1.06
N SER A 140 -2.86 -40.39 -0.60
CA SER A 140 -2.27 -41.71 -0.46
C SER A 140 -2.93 -42.37 0.74
N GLN A 141 -4.08 -43.01 0.47
CA GLN A 141 -4.68 -44.17 1.12
C GLN A 141 -6.21 -44.07 1.04
N ALA A 142 -6.76 -44.60 -0.05
CA ALA A 142 -8.10 -45.18 0.01
C ALA A 142 -8.02 -46.41 0.94
N MET A 143 -8.33 -46.20 2.22
CA MET A 143 -8.48 -47.27 3.20
C MET A 143 -9.72 -48.07 2.80
N ASN A 144 -9.49 -49.26 2.25
CA ASN A 144 -10.50 -50.15 1.72
C ASN A 144 -11.35 -50.72 2.88
N TRP A 145 -12.46 -50.05 3.22
CA TRP A 145 -13.39 -50.53 4.25
C TRP A 145 -14.36 -51.54 3.62
N GLN A 146 -13.91 -52.78 3.44
CA GLN A 146 -14.82 -53.88 3.14
C GLN A 146 -15.57 -54.25 4.43
N LEU A 147 -16.87 -53.99 4.45
CA LEU A 147 -17.76 -54.47 5.50
C LEU A 147 -17.93 -55.99 5.35
N PRO A 148 -17.81 -56.79 6.43
CA PRO A 148 -18.15 -58.20 6.38
C PRO A 148 -19.66 -58.36 6.16
N THR A 149 -20.01 -59.27 5.26
CA THR A 149 -21.39 -59.76 5.00
C THR A 149 -22.01 -60.39 6.23
#